data_AF-A0A7S0LB69-F1
#
_entry.id   AF-A0A7S0LB69-F1
#
_cell.length_a   1.000
_cell.length_b   1.000
_cell.length_c   1.000
_cell.angle_alpha   90.00
_cell.angle_beta   90.00
_cell.angle_gamma   90.00
#
_symmetry.space_group_name_H-M   'P 1'
#
loop_
_entity.id
_entity.type
_entity.pdbx_description
1 polymer ?
#
loop_
_entity_poly.entity_id
_entity_poly.type
_entity_poly.pdbx_seq_one_letter_code
_entity_poly.pdbx_strand_id
1 'polypeptide(L)'
;SRWRWGGSDGLLLAGGGASFPMAPDVPLAKRSRATTPPPQPVSLPHLGISEPLSTAWPTVGDLKQSAAIDGVLAENGVCTDASATDTSKGVIDLLRSLALRFVRKVALAYGLNEEQATSSGGLLVPLGSYALLETRVPGA
;
A
#
# COMPACT_ATOMS: atom_id res chain seq x y z
N SER A 1 -40.79 -18.66 7.98
CA SER A 1 -41.40 -17.62 7.12
C SER A 1 -40.70 -17.60 5.79
N ARG A 2 -41.40 -17.97 4.72
CA ARG A 2 -40.86 -18.36 3.41
C ARG A 2 -41.43 -17.38 2.38
N TRP A 3 -40.60 -16.56 1.74
CA TRP A 3 -41.07 -15.60 0.73
C TRP A 3 -41.00 -16.23 -0.67
N ARG A 4 -42.18 -16.30 -1.30
CA ARG A 4 -42.47 -16.76 -2.66
C ARG A 4 -42.49 -15.52 -3.55
N TRP A 5 -41.83 -15.57 -4.71
CA TRP A 5 -42.12 -14.64 -5.81
C TRP A 5 -42.72 -15.47 -6.96
N GLY A 6 -44.01 -15.26 -7.24
CA GLY A 6 -44.67 -15.58 -8.51
C GLY A 6 -44.66 -14.32 -9.38
N GLY A 7 -44.34 -14.42 -10.66
CA GLY A 7 -45.30 -14.61 -11.77
C GLY A 7 -45.20 -13.36 -12.66
N SER A 8 -44.58 -13.42 -13.83
CA SER A 8 -45.12 -13.84 -15.14
C SER A 8 -46.10 -12.82 -15.77
N ASP A 9 -45.70 -12.40 -16.97
CA ASP A 9 -46.49 -11.97 -18.12
C ASP A 9 -47.01 -10.52 -18.22
N GLY A 10 -46.66 -9.94 -19.38
CA GLY A 10 -47.10 -8.64 -19.87
C GLY A 10 -46.70 -8.45 -21.33
N LEU A 11 -47.17 -9.36 -22.19
CA LEU A 11 -47.16 -9.27 -23.65
C LEU A 11 -48.42 -8.47 -24.09
N LEU A 12 -48.33 -7.66 -25.15
CA LEU A 12 -49.37 -7.24 -26.14
C LEU A 12 -48.96 -5.86 -26.72
N LEU A 13 -48.43 -5.81 -27.95
CA LEU A 13 -49.10 -5.72 -29.25
C LEU A 13 -49.30 -4.27 -29.76
N ALA A 14 -48.71 -4.00 -30.92
CA ALA A 14 -49.38 -3.59 -32.16
C ALA A 14 -48.81 -2.32 -32.83
N GLY A 15 -48.49 -2.47 -34.12
CA GLY A 15 -49.00 -1.55 -35.14
C GLY A 15 -47.96 -0.72 -35.90
N GLY A 16 -48.04 -0.82 -37.24
CA GLY A 16 -47.81 0.33 -38.11
C GLY A 16 -46.58 0.26 -38.99
N GLY A 17 -46.77 -0.22 -40.23
CA GLY A 17 -45.78 -0.07 -41.29
C GLY A 17 -45.57 1.40 -41.66
N ALA A 18 -44.33 1.76 -41.95
CA ALA A 18 -43.99 2.98 -42.66
C ALA A 18 -42.73 2.74 -43.51
N SER A 19 -42.85 3.18 -44.76
CA SER A 19 -41.91 3.11 -45.88
C SER A 19 -40.44 3.33 -45.54
N PHE A 20 -39.58 2.50 -46.14
CA PHE A 20 -38.15 2.75 -46.26
C PHE A 20 -37.88 3.79 -47.35
N PRO A 21 -37.31 4.97 -47.07
CA PRO A 21 -36.64 5.76 -48.09
C PRO A 21 -35.25 5.18 -48.36
N MET A 22 -35.04 4.93 -49.64
CA MET A 22 -33.80 4.57 -50.33
C MET A 22 -32.62 5.45 -49.86
N ALA A 23 -31.69 4.87 -49.11
CA ALA A 23 -30.45 5.55 -48.73
C ALA A 23 -29.49 5.60 -49.93
N PRO A 24 -28.83 6.73 -50.21
CA PRO A 24 -27.80 6.78 -51.23
C PRO A 24 -26.53 6.04 -50.77
N ASP A 25 -25.90 5.35 -51.71
CA ASP A 25 -24.62 4.65 -51.56
C ASP A 25 -23.55 5.57 -50.96
N VAL A 26 -23.20 5.31 -49.71
CA VAL A 26 -22.03 5.92 -49.06
C VAL A 26 -20.83 5.02 -49.34
N PRO A 27 -19.76 5.50 -50.02
CA PRO A 27 -18.60 4.68 -50.27
C PRO A 27 -17.95 4.27 -48.94
N LEU A 28 -17.70 2.96 -48.80
CA LEU A 28 -17.05 2.33 -47.65
C LEU A 28 -15.63 2.92 -47.47
N ALA A 29 -15.52 4.02 -46.73
CA ALA A 29 -14.23 4.47 -46.24
C ALA A 29 -13.67 3.36 -45.34
N LYS A 30 -12.56 2.74 -45.75
CA LYS A 30 -11.79 1.78 -44.96
C LYS A 30 -11.46 2.44 -43.62
N ARG A 31 -12.29 2.17 -42.60
CA ARG A 31 -11.97 2.44 -41.20
C ARG A 31 -10.86 1.47 -40.83
N SER A 32 -9.62 1.87 -41.10
CA SER A 32 -8.47 1.35 -40.39
C SER A 32 -8.72 1.67 -38.91
N ARG A 33 -9.27 0.70 -38.16
CA ARG A 33 -9.21 0.74 -36.70
C ARG A 33 -7.73 0.78 -36.39
N ALA A 34 -7.22 1.96 -36.08
CA ALA A 34 -6.01 2.09 -35.28
C ALA A 34 -6.35 1.41 -33.95
N THR A 35 -6.05 0.12 -33.87
CA THR A 35 -6.10 -0.65 -32.64
C THR A 35 -4.99 -0.08 -31.78
N THR A 36 -5.32 0.90 -30.94
CA THR A 36 -4.46 1.29 -29.83
C THR A 36 -4.12 -0.01 -29.09
N PRO A 37 -2.83 -0.38 -28.93
CA PRO A 37 -2.50 -1.57 -28.18
C PRO A 37 -3.11 -1.42 -26.78
N PRO A 38 -3.71 -2.50 -26.20
CA PRO A 38 -4.25 -2.43 -24.86
C PRO A 38 -3.15 -1.93 -23.91
N PRO A 39 -3.49 -1.10 -22.91
CA PRO A 39 -2.52 -0.67 -21.92
C PRO A 39 -1.85 -1.92 -21.34
N GLN A 40 -0.53 -2.05 -21.56
CA GLN A 40 0.20 -3.17 -21.01
C GLN A 40 0.08 -3.10 -19.49
N PRO A 41 -0.31 -4.19 -18.81
CA PRO A 41 -0.32 -4.20 -17.37
C PRO A 41 1.11 -3.93 -16.90
N VAL A 42 1.29 -2.83 -16.16
CA VAL A 42 2.51 -2.57 -15.42
C VAL A 42 2.77 -3.79 -14.54
N SER A 43 3.79 -4.58 -14.88
CA SER A 43 4.21 -5.71 -14.07
C SER A 43 4.72 -5.14 -12.75
N LEU A 44 3.88 -5.19 -11.72
CA LEU A 44 4.29 -4.80 -10.38
C LEU A 44 5.47 -5.70 -9.97
N PRO A 45 6.51 -5.14 -9.34
CA PRO A 45 7.66 -5.93 -8.90
C PRO A 45 7.16 -7.06 -8.00
N HIS A 46 7.37 -8.29 -8.44
CA HIS A 46 7.01 -9.46 -7.68
C HIS A 46 7.95 -9.57 -6.47
N LEU A 47 7.36 -9.60 -5.27
CA LEU A 47 8.10 -9.80 -4.03
C LEU A 47 8.19 -11.31 -3.74
N GLY A 48 9.40 -11.86 -3.82
CA GLY A 48 9.67 -13.27 -3.57
C GLY A 48 10.43 -13.96 -4.69
N ILE A 49 10.69 -15.25 -4.50
CA ILE A 49 11.39 -16.11 -5.48
C ILE A 49 10.43 -16.92 -6.36
N SER A 50 9.12 -16.84 -6.13
CA SER A 50 8.10 -17.67 -6.78
C SER A 50 6.77 -16.94 -6.90
N GLU A 51 6.04 -17.16 -7.99
CA GLU A 51 4.76 -16.53 -8.29
C GLU A 51 3.76 -16.53 -7.10
N PRO A 52 2.93 -15.48 -6.98
CA PRO A 52 1.98 -15.38 -5.87
C PRO A 52 0.93 -16.48 -5.94
N LEU A 53 0.60 -17.06 -4.79
CA LEU A 53 -0.48 -18.07 -4.69
C LEU A 53 -1.85 -17.50 -5.07
N SER A 54 -2.09 -16.21 -4.79
CA SER A 54 -3.32 -15.51 -5.12
C SER A 54 -3.07 -14.02 -5.24
N THR A 55 -3.78 -13.39 -6.17
CA THR A 55 -3.85 -11.93 -6.33
C THR A 55 -5.27 -11.41 -6.08
N ALA A 56 -6.12 -12.21 -5.43
CA ALA A 56 -7.48 -11.81 -5.07
C ALA A 56 -7.46 -10.69 -4.03
N TRP A 57 -8.29 -9.67 -4.24
CA TRP A 57 -8.45 -8.57 -3.30
C TRP A 57 -9.35 -8.98 -2.12
N PRO A 58 -9.14 -8.39 -0.92
CA PRO A 58 -9.97 -8.66 0.24
C PRO A 58 -11.42 -8.24 0.00
N THR A 59 -12.34 -9.05 0.53
CA THR A 59 -13.77 -8.76 0.54
C THR A 59 -14.15 -7.86 1.72
N VAL A 60 -15.39 -7.36 1.71
CA VAL A 60 -15.95 -6.59 2.83
C VAL A 60 -15.97 -7.42 4.14
N GLY A 61 -16.11 -8.74 4.05
CA GLY A 61 -16.04 -9.63 5.21
C GLY A 61 -14.65 -9.66 5.84
N ASP A 62 -13.61 -9.78 5.01
CA ASP A 62 -12.21 -9.83 5.44
C ASP A 62 -11.79 -8.52 6.13
N LEU A 63 -12.25 -7.39 5.61
CA LEU A 63 -12.00 -6.07 6.22
C LEU A 63 -12.64 -5.95 7.61
N LYS A 64 -13.88 -6.44 7.78
CA LYS A 64 -14.55 -6.44 9.09
C LYS A 64 -13.84 -7.33 10.10
N GLN A 65 -13.36 -8.50 9.67
CA GLN A 65 -12.58 -9.39 10.54
C GLN A 65 -11.24 -8.78 10.90
N SER A 66 -10.56 -8.14 9.95
CA SER A 66 -9.30 -7.43 10.21
C SER A 66 -9.48 -6.33 11.26
N ALA A 67 -10.53 -5.52 11.14
CA ALA A 67 -10.85 -4.49 12.13
C ALA A 67 -11.19 -5.08 13.51
N ALA A 68 -11.83 -6.25 13.58
CA ALA A 68 -12.08 -6.93 14.85
C ALA A 68 -10.78 -7.42 15.51
N ILE A 69 -9.83 -7.91 14.71
CA ILE A 69 -8.49 -8.29 15.19
C ILE A 69 -7.76 -7.07 15.75
N ASP A 70 -7.79 -5.94 15.05
CA ASP A 70 -7.16 -4.70 15.52
C ASP A 70 -7.71 -4.26 16.88
N GLY A 71 -9.03 -4.36 17.07
CA GLY A 71 -9.68 -4.09 18.36
C GLY A 71 -9.16 -4.99 19.48
N VAL A 72 -9.08 -6.30 19.25
CA VAL A 72 -8.55 -7.27 20.23
C VAL A 72 -7.08 -6.98 20.54
N LEU A 73 -6.25 -6.65 19.54
CA LEU A 73 -4.84 -6.35 19.75
C LEU A 73 -4.64 -5.08 20.60
N ALA A 74 -5.46 -4.07 20.38
CA ALA A 74 -5.46 -2.84 21.19
C ALA A 74 -5.87 -3.12 22.64
N GLU A 75 -6.95 -3.89 22.86
CA GLU A 75 -7.42 -4.28 24.20
C GLU A 75 -6.37 -5.06 25.00
N ASN A 76 -5.53 -5.85 24.31
CA ASN A 76 -4.45 -6.62 24.92
C ASN A 76 -3.13 -5.86 25.08
N GLY A 77 -3.09 -4.56 24.74
CA GLY A 77 -1.90 -3.72 24.89
C GLY A 77 -0.73 -4.13 23.98
N VAL A 78 -1.02 -4.78 22.86
CA VAL A 78 0.01 -5.16 21.86
C VAL A 78 0.51 -3.94 21.10
N CYS A 79 -0.36 -2.93 20.93
CA CYS A 79 -0.03 -1.66 20.32
C CYS A 79 0.53 -0.69 21.37
N THR A 80 1.67 -0.06 21.07
CA THR A 80 2.26 0.97 21.91
C THR A 80 1.52 2.30 21.75
N ASP A 81 1.30 2.99 22.87
CA ASP A 81 0.75 4.35 22.86
C ASP A 81 1.72 5.36 22.22
N ALA A 82 1.18 6.45 21.68
CA ALA A 82 1.98 7.53 21.07
C ALA A 82 3.05 8.08 22.05
N SER A 83 2.74 8.19 23.34
CA SER A 83 3.67 8.66 24.38
C SER A 83 4.86 7.70 24.61
N ALA A 84 4.65 6.39 24.48
CA ALA A 84 5.71 5.40 24.55
C ALA A 84 6.65 5.46 23.33
N THR A 85 6.10 5.89 22.19
CA THR A 85 6.85 6.10 20.94
C THR A 85 7.75 7.34 21.05
N ASP A 86 7.21 8.45 21.54
CA ASP A 86 7.95 9.70 21.77
C ASP A 86 9.12 9.54 22.75
N THR A 87 8.87 8.85 23.87
CA THR A 87 9.92 8.56 24.86
C THR A 87 11.02 7.69 24.27
N SER A 88 10.65 6.66 23.49
CA SER A 88 11.62 5.78 22.81
C SER A 88 12.49 6.55 21.82
N LYS A 89 11.89 7.46 21.03
CA LYS A 89 12.61 8.34 20.10
C LYS A 89 13.64 9.22 20.82
N GLY A 90 13.24 9.83 21.95
CA GLY A 90 14.16 10.63 22.77
C GLY A 90 15.35 9.81 23.31
N VAL A 91 15.12 8.56 23.70
CA VAL A 91 16.20 7.64 24.12
C VAL A 91 17.13 7.33 22.96
N ILE A 92 16.61 7.09 21.76
CA ILE A 92 17.44 6.79 20.58
C ILE A 92 18.30 7.99 20.19
N ASP A 93 17.75 9.20 20.22
CA ASP A 93 18.53 10.41 19.95
C ASP A 93 19.65 10.61 20.99
N LEU A 94 19.36 10.32 22.27
CA LEU A 94 20.37 10.33 23.32
C LEU A 94 21.45 9.28 23.07
N LEU A 95 21.09 8.04 22.73
CA LEU A 95 22.05 6.98 22.39
C LEU A 95 22.91 7.35 21.18
N ARG A 96 22.32 7.95 20.14
CA ARG A 96 23.04 8.45 18.96
C ARG A 96 24.07 9.50 19.38
N SER A 97 23.69 10.46 20.22
CA SER A 97 24.60 11.50 20.70
C SER A 97 25.78 10.91 21.51
N LEU A 98 25.51 9.89 22.34
CA LEU A 98 26.54 9.22 23.13
C LEU A 98 27.50 8.42 22.25
N ALA A 99 26.99 7.71 21.24
CA ALA A 99 27.80 6.96 20.29
C ALA A 99 28.76 7.88 19.52
N LEU A 100 28.26 9.02 19.01
CA LEU A 100 29.10 10.00 18.31
C LEU A 100 30.17 10.60 19.24
N ARG A 101 29.82 10.92 20.49
CA ARG A 101 30.79 11.40 21.49
C ARG A 101 31.85 10.35 21.82
N PHE A 102 31.45 9.08 21.89
CA PHE A 102 32.37 7.97 22.09
C PHE A 102 33.35 7.85 20.93
N VAL A 103 32.86 7.83 19.68
CA VAL A 103 33.71 7.76 18.48
C VAL A 103 34.69 8.94 18.44
N ARG A 104 34.23 10.16 18.69
CA ARG A 104 35.11 11.35 18.75
C ARG A 104 36.21 11.21 19.80
N LYS A 105 35.87 10.76 21.02
CA LYS A 105 36.86 10.55 22.09
C LYS A 105 37.90 9.50 21.71
N VAL A 106 37.47 8.40 21.10
CA VAL A 106 38.38 7.37 20.59
C VAL A 106 39.28 7.97 19.51
N ALA A 107 38.73 8.66 18.51
CA ALA A 107 39.50 9.29 17.44
C ALA A 107 40.59 10.24 17.95
N LEU A 108 40.27 11.10 18.92
CA LEU A 108 41.24 11.98 19.56
C LEU A 108 42.32 11.22 20.34
N ALA A 109 41.96 10.15 21.04
CA ALA A 109 42.92 9.32 21.76
C ALA A 109 43.92 8.61 20.82
N TYR A 110 43.52 8.35 19.57
CA TYR A 110 44.38 7.81 18.51
C TYR A 110 45.16 8.88 17.73
N GLY A 111 45.12 10.14 18.16
CA GLY A 111 45.93 11.22 17.60
C GLY A 111 45.36 11.88 16.34
N LEU A 112 44.07 11.66 16.03
CA LEU A 112 43.38 12.43 15.00
C LEU A 112 43.16 13.87 15.46
N ASN A 113 43.17 14.81 14.53
CA ASN A 113 42.82 16.20 14.83
C ASN A 113 41.30 16.36 15.01
N GLU A 114 40.84 17.51 15.51
CA GLU A 114 39.41 17.67 15.85
C GLU A 114 38.46 17.64 14.65
N GLU A 115 38.92 18.11 13.49
CA GLU A 115 38.14 18.06 12.25
C GLU A 115 37.96 16.61 11.79
N GLN A 116 39.03 15.80 11.88
CA GLN A 116 39.02 14.37 11.59
C GLN A 116 38.18 13.58 12.60
N ALA A 117 38.29 13.89 13.89
CA ALA A 117 37.52 13.23 14.94
C ALA A 117 36.02 13.53 14.82
N THR A 118 35.65 14.73 14.37
CA THR A 118 34.25 15.10 14.12
C THR A 118 33.71 14.46 12.84
N SER A 119 34.52 14.36 11.78
CA SER A 119 34.14 13.74 10.50
C SER A 119 34.14 12.21 10.52
N SER A 120 34.76 11.59 11.53
CA SER A 120 34.74 10.13 11.74
C SER A 120 33.32 9.57 11.91
N GLY A 121 32.36 10.41 12.28
CA GLY A 121 30.93 10.09 12.25
C GLY A 121 30.52 8.96 13.20
N GLY A 122 29.55 8.16 12.75
CA GLY A 122 28.96 7.06 13.50
C GLY A 122 27.48 6.90 13.17
N LEU A 123 27.03 5.66 13.01
CA LEU A 123 25.65 5.35 12.65
C LEU A 123 25.06 4.40 13.69
N LEU A 124 23.89 4.77 14.22
CA LEU A 124 23.08 3.91 15.05
C LEU A 124 21.89 3.44 14.20
N VAL A 125 21.80 2.12 13.99
CA VAL A 125 20.75 1.50 13.18
C VAL A 125 19.85 0.69 14.10
N PRO A 126 18.56 1.04 14.25
CA PRO A 126 17.62 0.18 14.94
C PRO A 126 17.41 -1.10 14.14
N LEU A 127 17.33 -2.24 14.83
CA LEU A 127 17.11 -3.56 14.24
C LEU A 127 15.97 -4.27 14.97
N GLY A 128 15.45 -5.34 14.37
CA GLY A 128 14.43 -6.19 14.98
C GLY A 128 13.04 -5.55 14.99
N SER A 129 12.22 -5.96 15.97
CA SER A 129 10.80 -5.56 16.07
C SER A 129 10.61 -4.05 16.13
N TYR A 130 11.51 -3.32 16.77
CA TYR A 130 11.43 -1.86 16.87
C TYR A 130 11.51 -1.18 15.48
N ALA A 131 12.48 -1.58 14.65
CA ALA A 131 12.64 -1.03 13.29
C ALA A 131 11.47 -1.39 12.36
N LEU A 132 10.85 -2.56 12.57
CA LEU A 132 9.66 -2.98 11.81
C LEU A 132 8.42 -2.15 12.13
N LEU A 133 8.37 -1.54 13.31
CA LEU A 133 7.24 -0.72 13.75
C LEU A 133 7.41 0.75 13.34
N GLU A 134 8.64 1.31 13.41
CA GLU A 134 8.90 2.68 12.91
C GLU A 134 8.69 2.83 11.41
N THR A 135 9.05 1.81 10.62
CA THR A 135 8.87 1.83 9.16
C THR A 135 7.42 1.81 8.71
N ARG A 136 6.47 1.50 9.61
CA ARG A 136 5.03 1.55 9.35
C ARG A 136 4.38 2.90 9.67
N VAL A 137 5.05 3.81 10.36
CA VAL A 137 4.52 5.17 10.63
C VAL A 137 5.64 6.22 10.58
N PRO A 138 5.95 6.81 9.41
CA PRO A 138 6.77 8.01 9.37
C PRO A 138 5.99 9.17 10.02
N GLY A 139 6.35 9.51 11.26
CA GLY A 139 5.81 10.69 11.96
C GLY A 139 4.68 10.43 12.97
N ALA A 140 4.65 9.25 13.61
CA ALA A 140 4.09 9.16 14.95
C ALA A 140 5.02 9.85 15.95
#